data_AF-A0A366HM83-F1
#
_entry.id   AF-A0A366HM83-F1
#
_cell.length_a   1.000
_cell.length_b   1.000
_cell.length_c   1.000
_cell.angle_alpha   90.00
_cell.angle_beta   90.00
_cell.angle_gamma   90.00
#
_symmetry.space_group_name_H-M   'P 1'
#
loop_
_entity.id
_entity.type
_entity.pdbx_description
1 polymer ?
#
loop_
_entity_poly.entity_id
_entity_poly.type
_entity_poly.pdbx_seq_one_letter_code
_entity_poly.pdbx_strand_id
1 'polypeptide(L)'
;MSMDEVHERALALAHALEKFNQHLASAMAEVDRSHTQVAPLWNDAMRRDYDRHWIPLEDQMKDYNRRIGPRYLEFLVQRLRHLSSYLHGHGS
;
A
#
# COMPACT_ATOMS: atom_id res chain seq x y z
N MET A 1 26.45 6.57 -11.10
CA MET A 1 25.57 5.56 -10.48
C MET A 1 25.52 4.39 -11.46
N SER A 2 25.98 3.21 -11.05
CA SER A 2 25.95 1.99 -11.89
C SER A 2 24.51 1.53 -12.10
N MET A 3 24.24 0.83 -13.20
CA MET A 3 22.93 0.18 -13.39
C MET A 3 22.67 -0.92 -12.34
N ASP A 4 23.72 -1.51 -11.78
CA ASP A 4 23.61 -2.45 -10.66
C ASP A 4 23.14 -1.75 -9.38
N GLU A 5 23.70 -0.56 -9.07
CA GLU A 5 23.26 0.26 -7.94
C GLU A 5 21.79 0.70 -8.10
N VAL A 6 21.37 1.01 -9.33
CA VAL A 6 19.96 1.32 -9.63
C VAL A 6 19.07 0.10 -9.39
N HIS A 7 19.50 -1.08 -9.84
CA HIS A 7 18.78 -2.33 -9.62
C HIS A 7 18.64 -2.69 -8.13
N GLU A 8 19.73 -2.59 -7.36
CA GLU A 8 19.73 -2.81 -5.91
C GLU A 8 18.80 -1.84 -5.17
N ARG A 9 18.88 -0.54 -5.50
CA ARG A 9 17.99 0.47 -4.89
C ARG A 9 16.53 0.24 -5.24
N ALA A 10 16.24 -0.17 -6.48
CA ALA A 10 14.89 -0.48 -6.90
C ALA A 10 14.36 -1.75 -6.21
N LEU A 11 15.19 -2.78 -6.00
CA LEU A 11 14.85 -3.94 -5.17
C LEU A 11 14.52 -3.52 -3.74
N ALA A 12 15.37 -2.71 -3.12
CA ALA A 12 15.14 -2.21 -1.76
C ALA A 12 13.82 -1.43 -1.67
N LEU A 13 13.50 -0.60 -2.67
CA LEU A 13 12.23 0.10 -2.76
C LEU A 13 11.04 -0.86 -2.88
N ALA A 14 11.15 -1.93 -3.68
CA ALA A 14 10.10 -2.95 -3.80
C ALA A 14 9.74 -3.56 -2.45
N HIS A 15 10.77 -3.98 -1.70
CA HIS A 15 10.60 -4.58 -0.38
C HIS A 15 10.06 -3.57 0.63
N ALA A 16 10.51 -2.31 0.58
CA ALA A 16 10.00 -1.26 1.44
C ALA A 16 8.51 -0.97 1.16
N LEU A 17 8.11 -0.94 -0.11
CA LEU A 17 6.73 -0.72 -0.53
C LEU A 17 5.82 -1.88 -0.14
N GLU A 18 6.29 -3.12 -0.27
CA GLU A 18 5.56 -4.31 0.18
C GLU A 18 5.29 -4.24 1.69
N LYS A 19 6.33 -3.99 2.51
CA LYS A 19 6.20 -3.84 3.95
C LYS A 19 5.28 -2.68 4.33
N PHE A 20 5.40 -1.55 3.64
CA PHE A 20 4.52 -0.40 3.83
C PHE A 20 3.05 -0.78 3.59
N ASN A 21 2.75 -1.46 2.48
CA ASN A 21 1.38 -1.89 2.15
C ASN A 21 0.83 -2.86 3.20
N GLN A 22 1.65 -3.81 3.70
CA GLN A 22 1.26 -4.73 4.76
C GLN A 22 0.96 -4.02 6.09
N HIS A 23 1.81 -3.06 6.47
CA HIS A 23 1.61 -2.24 7.67
C HIS A 23 0.36 -1.37 7.54
N LEU A 24 0.16 -0.71 6.40
CA LEU A 24 -1.00 0.13 6.17
C LEU A 24 -2.30 -0.67 6.23
N ALA A 25 -2.33 -1.85 5.61
CA ALA A 25 -3.49 -2.75 5.68
C ALA A 25 -3.80 -3.18 7.11
N SER A 26 -2.76 -3.53 7.89
CA SER A 26 -2.91 -3.92 9.30
C SER A 26 -3.42 -2.77 10.16
N ALA A 27 -2.84 -1.57 10.00
CA ALA A 27 -3.25 -0.38 10.74
C ALA A 27 -4.69 0.02 10.42
N MET A 28 -5.07 0.02 9.14
CA MET A 28 -6.46 0.33 8.76
C MET A 28 -7.46 -0.70 9.28
N ALA A 29 -7.10 -1.98 9.30
CA ALA A 29 -7.94 -3.01 9.91
C ALA A 29 -8.11 -2.82 11.42
N GLU A 30 -7.09 -2.30 12.11
CA GLU A 30 -7.19 -1.97 13.53
C GLU A 30 -8.11 -0.79 13.78
N VAL A 31 -7.94 0.30 13.03
CA VAL A 31 -8.81 1.47 13.14
C VAL A 31 -10.26 1.10 12.82
N ASP A 32 -10.51 0.29 11.79
CA ASP A 32 -11.84 -0.19 11.42
C ASP A 32 -12.50 -1.03 12.53
N ARG A 33 -11.73 -1.90 13.19
CA ARG A 33 -12.21 -2.66 14.37
C ARG A 33 -12.61 -1.72 15.50
N SER A 34 -11.76 -0.75 15.84
CA SER A 34 -12.05 0.23 16.90
C SER A 34 -13.25 1.09 16.53
N HIS A 35 -13.36 1.54 15.28
CA HIS A 35 -14.51 2.28 14.77
C HIS A 35 -15.78 1.46 14.93
N THR A 36 -15.80 0.22 14.43
CA THR A 36 -16.97 -0.66 14.47
C THR A 36 -17.44 -0.98 15.89
N GLN A 37 -16.53 -1.02 16.87
CA GLN A 37 -16.88 -1.22 18.28
C GLN A 37 -17.54 0.01 18.92
N VAL A 38 -17.01 1.21 18.64
CA VAL A 38 -17.50 2.46 19.23
C VAL A 38 -18.73 2.98 18.49
N ALA A 39 -18.81 2.71 17.19
CA ALA A 39 -19.79 3.30 16.30
C ALA A 39 -21.26 3.14 16.74
N PRO A 40 -21.73 1.96 17.19
CA PRO A 40 -23.10 1.77 17.64
C PRO A 40 -23.44 2.53 18.91
N LEU A 41 -22.44 2.87 19.72
CA LEU A 41 -22.60 3.56 21.00
C LEU A 41 -22.49 5.09 20.87
N TRP A 42 -22.04 5.57 19.70
CA TRP A 42 -21.75 6.98 19.45
C TRP A 42 -22.75 7.58 18.47
N ASN A 43 -23.74 8.33 18.98
CA ASN A 43 -24.85 8.86 18.20
C ASN A 43 -25.15 10.35 18.50
N ASP A 44 -24.10 11.16 18.67
CA ASP A 44 -24.24 12.60 18.91
C ASP A 44 -23.98 13.44 17.65
N ALA A 45 -23.95 14.77 17.79
CA ALA A 45 -23.63 15.65 16.68
C ALA A 45 -22.17 15.54 16.20
N MET A 46 -21.24 15.19 17.08
CA MET A 46 -19.82 15.01 16.77
C MET A 46 -19.62 13.80 15.85
N ARG A 47 -20.44 12.76 16.01
CA ARG A 47 -20.45 11.58 15.14
C ARG A 47 -20.63 11.94 13.66
N ARG A 48 -21.55 12.86 13.36
CA ARG A 48 -21.83 13.26 11.97
C ARG A 48 -20.65 13.95 11.31
N ASP A 49 -19.94 14.80 12.06
CA ASP A 49 -18.74 15.47 11.55
C ASP A 49 -17.58 14.48 11.39
N TYR A 50 -17.44 13.53 12.32
CA TYR A 50 -16.49 12.43 12.17
C TYR A 50 -16.77 11.60 10.92
N ASP A 51 -18.02 11.18 10.68
CA ASP A 51 -18.40 10.37 9.52
C ASP A 51 -18.11 11.06 8.19
N ARG A 52 -18.22 12.40 8.15
CA ARG A 52 -17.87 13.21 6.97
C ARG A 52 -16.41 13.03 6.57
N HIS A 53 -15.53 12.75 7.52
CA HIS A 53 -14.10 12.53 7.27
C HIS A 53 -13.75 11.04 7.20
N TRP A 54 -14.42 10.21 8.00
CA TRP A 54 -14.16 8.77 8.07
C TRP A 54 -14.54 8.04 6.79
N ILE A 55 -15.74 8.27 6.25
CA ILE A 55 -16.22 7.53 5.07
C ILE A 55 -15.29 7.73 3.85
N PRO A 56 -14.89 8.97 3.48
CA PRO A 56 -13.96 9.16 2.37
C PRO A 56 -12.60 8.52 2.61
N LEU A 57 -12.08 8.59 3.84
CA LEU A 57 -10.81 7.96 4.20
C LEU A 57 -10.89 6.45 4.06
N GLU A 58 -11.95 5.84 4.60
CA GLU A 58 -12.17 4.40 4.55
C GLU A 58 -12.25 3.89 3.09
N ASP A 59 -13.00 4.57 2.24
CA ASP A 59 -13.14 4.23 0.83
C ASP A 59 -11.80 4.33 0.08
N GLN A 60 -11.06 5.43 0.30
CA GLN A 60 -9.74 5.63 -0.31
C GLN A 60 -8.75 4.57 0.14
N MET A 61 -8.75 4.21 1.42
CA MET A 61 -7.85 3.20 1.97
C MET A 61 -8.21 1.79 1.49
N LYS A 62 -9.50 1.48 1.35
CA LYS A 62 -9.96 0.22 0.75
C LYS A 62 -9.54 0.11 -0.71
N ASP A 63 -9.72 1.16 -1.52
CA ASP A 63 -9.28 1.16 -2.92
C ASP A 63 -7.76 1.05 -3.02
N TYR A 64 -7.01 1.78 -2.18
CA TYR A 64 -5.57 1.70 -2.15
C TYR A 64 -5.07 0.28 -1.84
N ASN A 65 -5.54 -0.30 -0.72
CA ASN A 65 -5.09 -1.62 -0.27
C ASN A 65 -5.48 -2.74 -1.24
N ARG A 66 -6.63 -2.63 -1.92
CA ARG A 66 -7.11 -3.67 -2.83
C ARG A 66 -6.52 -3.57 -4.23
N ARG A 67 -6.25 -2.36 -4.71
CA ARG A 67 -5.95 -2.13 -6.14
C ARG A 67 -4.68 -1.35 -6.34
N ILE A 68 -4.56 -0.17 -5.74
CA ILE A 68 -3.47 0.77 -6.07
C ILE A 68 -2.13 0.21 -5.59
N GLY A 69 -2.02 -0.12 -4.29
CA GLY A 69 -0.79 -0.62 -3.67
C GLY A 69 -0.26 -1.89 -4.34
N PRO A 70 -1.08 -2.95 -4.50
CA PRO A 70 -0.67 -4.18 -5.20
C PRO A 70 -0.25 -3.93 -6.64
N ARG A 71 -1.00 -3.13 -7.41
CA ARG A 71 -0.69 -2.86 -8.82
C ARG A 71 0.64 -2.13 -9.01
N TYR A 72 0.96 -1.17 -8.14
CA TYR A 72 2.25 -0.49 -8.21
C TYR A 72 3.41 -1.42 -7.85
N LEU A 73 3.23 -2.30 -6.86
CA LEU A 73 4.23 -3.30 -6.49
C LEU A 73 4.47 -4.28 -7.64
N GLU A 74 3.40 -4.82 -8.25
CA GLU A 74 3.48 -5.71 -9.42
C GLU A 74 4.22 -5.06 -10.58
N PHE A 75 3.88 -3.81 -10.91
CA PHE A 75 4.55 -3.04 -11.96
C PHE A 75 6.06 -2.93 -11.68
N LEU A 76 6.44 -2.60 -10.44
CA LEU A 76 7.82 -2.41 -10.05
C LEU A 76 8.61 -3.73 -10.06
N VAL A 77 8.01 -4.82 -9.58
CA VAL A 77 8.59 -6.17 -9.65
C VAL A 77 8.77 -6.63 -11.10
N GLN A 78 7.81 -6.38 -11.98
CA GLN A 78 7.93 -6.72 -13.40
C GLN A 78 9.10 -5.97 -14.06
N ARG A 79 9.24 -4.66 -13.79
CA ARG A 79 10.35 -3.85 -14.30
C ARG A 79 11.70 -4.32 -13.78
N LEU A 80 11.78 -4.69 -12.50
CA LEU A 80 12.99 -5.25 -11.91
C LEU A 80 13.41 -6.57 -12.56
N ARG A 81 12.46 -7.45 -12.91
CA ARG A 81 12.77 -8.68 -13.66
C ARG A 81 13.42 -8.37 -14.99
N HIS A 82 12.88 -7.42 -15.76
CA HIS A 82 13.46 -7.02 -17.04
C HIS A 82 14.86 -6.41 -16.88
N LEU A 83 15.05 -5.56 -15.87
CA LEU A 83 16.35 -4.96 -15.57
C LEU A 83 17.39 -6.02 -15.17
N SER A 84 16.98 -6.98 -14.33
CA SER A 84 17.84 -8.10 -13.93
C SER A 84 18.26 -8.95 -15.13
N SER A 85 17.32 -9.30 -16.02
CA SER A 85 17.62 -10.03 -17.26
C SER A 85 18.56 -9.29 -18.20
N TYR A 86 18.46 -7.95 -18.27
CA TYR A 86 19.35 -7.11 -19.06
C TYR A 86 20.77 -7.07 -18.48
N LEU A 87 20.90 -6.98 -17.16
CA LEU A 87 22.21 -6.87 -16.49
C LEU A 87 22.96 -8.20 -16.42
N HIS A 88 22.26 -9.31 -16.20
CA HIS A 88 22.87 -10.63 -15.96
C HIS A 88 22.80 -11.56 -17.17
N GLY A 89 22.28 -11.09 -18.30
CA GLY A 89 22.34 -11.81 -19.57
C GLY A 89 21.55 -13.12 -19.58
N HIS A 90 20.22 -13.02 -19.64
CA HIS A 90 19.44 -14.04 -20.36
C HIS A 90 18.81 -13.39 -21.59
N GLY A 91 19.67 -13.03 -22.54
CA GLY A 91 19.32 -12.80 -23.93
C GLY A 91 19.70 -14.03 -24.76
N SER A 92 18.84 -15.05 -24.75
CA SER A 92 18.69 -16.14 -25.74
C SER A 92 17.39 -16.86 -25.44
#